data_AF-A0A2V8G4A9-F1
#
_entry.id   AF-A0A2V8G4A9-F1
#
_cell.length_a   1.000
_cell.length_b   1.000
_cell.length_c   1.000
_cell.angle_alpha   90.00
_cell.angle_beta   90.00
_cell.angle_gamma   90.00
#
_symmetry.space_group_name_H-M   'P 1'
#
loop_
_entity.id
_entity.type
_entity.pdbx_description
1 polymer ?
#
loop_
_entity_poly.entity_id
_entity_poly.type
_entity_poly.pdbx_seq_one_letter_code
_entity_poly.pdbx_strand_id
1 'polypeptide(L)'
;MLARFSHDLAIDLGTANTCVYARGRGIVVSEPSIVALNKITGRIEAVGTEAKEMLGRTPGNITAIKPMKDGVIADFEAAEKMLTHFIRKAHKRSGWLRPRVVIGVPADITQVERRAVKDSAMRAKASEV
;
A
#
# COMPACT_ATOMS: atom_id res chain seq x y z
N MET A 1 -26.21 20.40 -9.12
CA MET A 1 -25.00 21.15 -8.70
C MET A 1 -24.40 20.52 -7.44
N LEU A 2 -23.79 19.33 -7.55
CA LEU A 2 -22.92 18.73 -6.53
C LEU A 2 -21.99 17.78 -7.30
N ALA A 3 -20.99 18.33 -7.97
CA ALA A 3 -19.89 17.53 -8.49
C ALA A 3 -19.20 16.93 -7.26
N ARG A 4 -19.57 15.69 -6.92
CA ARG A 4 -19.01 14.91 -5.83
C ARG A 4 -17.49 14.95 -5.98
N PHE A 5 -16.79 15.57 -5.04
CA PHE A 5 -15.36 15.36 -4.87
C PHE A 5 -15.17 13.85 -4.69
N SER A 6 -14.85 13.15 -5.78
CA SER A 6 -14.64 11.72 -5.76
C SER A 6 -13.25 11.51 -5.16
N HIS A 7 -13.22 10.83 -4.02
CA HIS A 7 -11.98 10.40 -3.37
C HIS A 7 -11.46 9.10 -3.98
N ASP A 8 -11.91 8.74 -5.19
CA ASP A 8 -11.61 7.47 -5.81
C ASP A 8 -10.09 7.35 -6.02
N LEU A 9 -9.56 6.21 -5.63
CA LEU A 9 -8.14 5.90 -5.72
C LEU A 9 -7.91 4.80 -6.74
N ALA A 10 -6.87 4.94 -7.55
CA ALA A 10 -6.29 3.84 -8.31
C ALA A 10 -4.90 3.57 -7.75
N ILE A 11 -4.59 2.29 -7.47
CA ILE A 11 -3.34 1.86 -6.86
C ILE A 11 -2.67 0.87 -7.81
N ASP A 12 -1.41 1.15 -8.13
CA ASP A 12 -0.54 0.26 -8.88
C ASP A 12 0.51 -0.35 -7.93
N LEU A 13 0.40 -1.66 -7.68
CA LEU A 13 1.31 -2.42 -6.83
C LEU A 13 2.52 -2.91 -7.65
N GLY A 14 3.44 -2.01 -7.97
CA GLY A 14 4.64 -2.34 -8.72
C GLY A 14 5.71 -3.05 -7.88
N THR A 15 6.58 -3.81 -8.55
CA THR A 15 7.71 -4.50 -7.89
C THR A 15 8.71 -3.52 -7.26
N ALA A 16 9.00 -2.42 -7.95
CA ALA A 16 9.95 -1.42 -7.47
C ALA A 16 9.28 -0.27 -6.70
N ASN A 17 8.14 0.22 -7.19
CA ASN A 17 7.43 1.36 -6.64
C ASN A 17 5.93 1.10 -6.62
N THR A 18 5.25 1.64 -5.62
CA THR A 18 3.80 1.69 -5.53
C THR A 18 3.33 3.11 -5.81
N CYS A 19 2.35 3.25 -6.71
CA CYS A 19 1.77 4.53 -7.08
C CYS A 19 0.30 4.59 -6.69
N VAL A 20 -0.13 5.72 -6.13
CA VAL A 20 -1.55 6.01 -5.86
C VAL A 20 -1.96 7.24 -6.65
N TYR A 21 -2.90 7.04 -7.56
CA TYR A 21 -3.59 8.11 -8.28
C TYR A 21 -4.90 8.42 -7.57
N ALA A 22 -5.20 9.70 -7.38
CA ALA A 22 -6.48 10.16 -6.88
C ALA A 22 -7.21 10.93 -7.99
N ARG A 23 -8.49 10.58 -8.23
CA ARG A 23 -9.30 11.23 -9.26
C ARG A 23 -9.33 12.75 -9.06
N GLY A 24 -8.98 13.50 -10.10
CA GLY A 24 -8.94 14.96 -10.06
C GLY A 24 -7.73 15.57 -9.34
N ARG A 25 -6.81 14.76 -8.78
CA ARG A 25 -5.57 15.23 -8.14
C ARG A 25 -4.29 14.69 -8.77
N GLY A 26 -4.39 13.67 -9.62
CA GLY A 26 -3.21 13.04 -10.21
C GLY A 26 -2.56 12.02 -9.27
N ILE A 27 -1.27 11.79 -9.46
CA ILE A 27 -0.46 10.90 -8.59
C ILE A 27 -0.21 11.63 -7.26
N VAL A 28 -0.75 11.06 -6.17
CA VAL A 28 -0.65 11.62 -4.81
C VAL A 28 0.32 10.86 -3.91
N VAL A 29 0.71 9.65 -4.31
CA VAL A 29 1.78 8.85 -3.69
C VAL A 29 2.56 8.17 -4.82
N SER A 30 3.89 8.20 -4.75
CA SER A 30 4.78 7.43 -5.61
C SER A 30 6.03 7.12 -4.79
N GLU A 31 6.09 5.91 -4.24
CA GLU A 31 7.10 5.53 -3.26
C GLU A 31 7.61 4.10 -3.48
N PRO A 32 8.83 3.77 -3.01
CA PRO A 32 9.38 2.43 -3.11
C PRO A 32 8.44 1.35 -2.53
N SER A 33 8.32 0.20 -3.20
CA SER A 33 7.56 -0.95 -2.70
C SER A 33 8.37 -1.73 -1.67
N ILE A 34 8.55 -1.13 -0.49
CA ILE A 34 9.40 -1.66 0.57
C ILE A 34 8.85 -1.33 1.95
N VAL A 35 9.11 -2.23 2.90
CA VAL A 35 8.62 -2.16 4.27
C VAL A 35 9.77 -2.49 5.22
N ALA A 36 9.90 -1.77 6.33
CA ALA A 36 10.85 -2.09 7.39
C ALA A 36 10.15 -2.84 8.53
N LEU A 37 10.52 -4.10 8.75
CA LEU A 37 10.00 -4.97 9.80
C LEU A 37 10.99 -5.05 10.96
N ASN A 38 10.51 -4.86 12.17
CA ASN A 38 11.23 -5.19 13.38
C ASN A 38 11.03 -6.68 13.72
N LYS A 39 12.08 -7.47 13.61
CA LYS A 39 12.05 -8.93 13.84
C LYS A 39 11.71 -9.33 15.27
N ILE A 40 11.95 -8.44 16.25
CA ILE A 40 11.68 -8.74 17.66
C ILE A 40 10.19 -8.56 17.94
N THR A 41 9.58 -7.49 17.41
CA THR A 41 8.19 -7.13 17.70
C THR A 41 7.19 -7.63 16.65
N GLY A 42 7.67 -8.03 15.48
CA GLY A 42 6.82 -8.35 14.31
C GLY A 42 6.13 -7.12 13.70
N ARG A 43 6.50 -5.91 14.12
CA ARG A 43 5.84 -4.66 13.70
C ARG A 43 6.54 -4.03 12.51
N ILE A 44 5.74 -3.40 11.66
CA ILE A 44 6.25 -2.53 10.61
C ILE A 44 6.58 -1.17 11.22
N GLU A 45 7.84 -0.78 11.13
CA GLU A 45 8.36 0.49 11.65
C GLU A 45 8.24 1.60 10.60
N ALA A 46 8.38 1.26 9.31
CA ALA A 46 8.29 2.21 8.21
C ALA A 46 7.83 1.54 6.91
N VAL A 47 7.31 2.34 5.99
CA VAL A 47 6.89 1.93 4.63
C VAL A 47 7.40 2.96 3.63
N GLY A 48 7.71 2.53 2.41
CA GLY A 48 8.02 3.44 1.32
C GLY A 48 9.39 4.08 1.46
N THR A 49 9.43 5.40 1.33
CA THR A 49 10.69 6.15 1.35
C THR A 49 11.41 6.01 2.69
N GLU A 50 10.67 6.10 3.80
CA GLU A 50 11.21 5.96 5.15
C GLU A 50 11.84 4.56 5.36
N ALA A 51 11.17 3.50 4.88
CA ALA A 51 11.73 2.14 4.95
C ALA A 51 12.98 1.98 4.08
N LYS A 52 13.04 2.64 2.92
CA LYS A 52 14.23 2.64 2.05
C LYS A 52 15.41 3.35 2.71
N GLU A 53 15.17 4.47 3.40
CA GLU A 53 16.21 5.24 4.10
C GLU A 53 16.81 4.48 5.29
N MET A 54 16.05 3.56 5.89
CA MET A 54 16.53 2.68 6.95
C MET A 54 17.55 1.63 6.48
N LEU A 55 17.61 1.32 5.17
CA LEU A 55 18.52 0.33 4.62
C LEU A 55 19.98 0.64 4.96
N GLY A 56 20.65 -0.30 5.63
CA GLY A 56 22.05 -0.16 6.04
C GLY A 56 22.30 0.86 7.15
N ARG A 57 21.25 1.45 7.73
CA ARG A 57 21.35 2.48 8.78
C ARG A 57 20.67 2.08 10.10
N THR A 58 19.84 1.03 10.08
CA THR A 58 19.14 0.53 11.27
C THR A 58 19.85 -0.66 11.94
N PRO A 59 19.61 -0.89 13.24
CA PRO A 59 20.17 -2.03 13.94
C PRO A 59 19.72 -3.37 13.33
N GLY A 60 20.49 -4.44 13.54
CA GLY A 60 20.31 -5.74 12.86
C GLY A 60 18.96 -6.45 13.11
N ASN A 61 18.16 -5.98 14.08
CA ASN A 61 16.81 -6.47 14.30
C ASN A 61 15.76 -5.86 13.35
N ILE A 62 16.11 -4.82 12.59
CA ILE A 62 15.28 -4.29 11.51
C ILE A 62 15.67 -4.95 10.18
N THR A 63 14.68 -5.37 9.41
CA THR A 63 14.90 -5.91 8.07
C THR A 63 13.92 -5.29 7.09
N ALA A 64 14.45 -4.94 5.92
CA ALA A 64 13.63 -4.47 4.83
C ALA A 64 13.07 -5.64 4.02
N ILE A 65 11.79 -5.59 3.75
CA ILE A 65 11.04 -6.56 2.96
C ILE A 65 10.53 -5.84 1.72
N LYS A 66 10.74 -6.44 0.54
CA LYS A 66 10.07 -6.05 -0.71
C LYS A 66 8.87 -6.97 -0.89
N PRO A 67 7.63 -6.48 -0.67
CA PRO A 67 6.45 -7.36 -0.69
C PRO A 67 6.11 -7.87 -2.07
N MET A 68 6.52 -7.12 -3.10
CA MET A 68 6.36 -7.45 -4.51
C MET A 68 7.70 -7.91 -5.07
N LYS A 69 7.71 -8.99 -5.85
CA LYS A 69 8.90 -9.51 -6.53
C LYS A 69 8.49 -10.11 -7.87
N ASP A 70 9.23 -9.79 -8.94
CA ASP A 70 9.04 -10.35 -10.28
C ASP A 70 7.57 -10.34 -10.75
N GLY A 71 6.86 -9.25 -10.43
CA GLY A 71 5.47 -9.09 -10.82
C GLY A 71 4.48 -9.92 -10.01
N VAL A 72 4.88 -10.59 -8.92
CA VAL A 72 4.00 -11.30 -7.98
C VAL A 72 4.08 -10.72 -6.56
N ILE A 73 3.11 -11.06 -5.71
CA ILE A 73 3.17 -10.75 -4.27
C ILE A 73 3.99 -11.86 -3.60
N ALA A 74 5.20 -11.54 -3.14
CA ALA A 74 6.10 -12.47 -2.47
C ALA A 74 5.93 -12.51 -0.95
N ASP A 75 5.42 -11.43 -0.36
CA ASP A 75 5.08 -11.35 1.07
C ASP A 75 3.73 -10.65 1.25
N PHE A 76 2.70 -11.44 1.51
CA PHE A 76 1.31 -10.95 1.61
C PHE A 76 1.08 -10.04 2.81
N GLU A 77 1.64 -10.38 3.96
CA GLU A 77 1.44 -9.60 5.18
C GLU A 77 2.11 -8.23 5.05
N ALA A 78 3.31 -8.18 4.47
CA ALA A 78 3.99 -6.92 4.19
C ALA A 78 3.24 -6.11 3.12
N ALA A 79 2.68 -6.76 2.09
CA ALA A 79 1.92 -6.09 1.03
C ALA A 79 0.63 -5.47 1.56
N GLU A 80 -0.12 -6.18 2.42
CA GLU A 80 -1.30 -5.65 3.10
C GLU A 80 -0.99 -4.38 3.91
N LYS A 81 0.07 -4.45 4.73
CA LYS A 81 0.45 -3.32 5.59
C LYS A 81 0.93 -2.12 4.76
N MET A 82 1.68 -2.38 3.69
CA MET A 82 2.11 -1.37 2.73
C MET A 82 0.92 -0.70 2.03
N LEU A 83 -0.01 -1.49 1.51
CA LEU A 83 -1.23 -1.00 0.87
C LEU A 83 -2.06 -0.14 1.82
N THR A 84 -2.28 -0.62 3.04
CA THR A 84 -2.99 0.11 4.10
C THR A 84 -2.32 1.44 4.41
N HIS A 85 -0.99 1.46 4.50
CA HIS A 85 -0.22 2.69 4.71
C HIS A 85 -0.45 3.69 3.56
N PHE A 86 -0.32 3.26 2.30
CA PHE A 86 -0.46 4.17 1.15
C PHE A 86 -1.89 4.67 0.94
N ILE A 87 -2.92 3.85 1.19
CA ILE A 87 -4.33 4.30 1.19
C ILE A 87 -4.54 5.41 2.22
N ARG A 88 -4.03 5.22 3.44
CA ARG A 88 -4.11 6.21 4.52
C ARG A 88 -3.33 7.48 4.18
N LYS A 89 -2.12 7.35 3.62
CA LYS A 89 -1.26 8.47 3.19
C LYS A 89 -1.94 9.31 2.11
N ALA A 90 -2.58 8.67 1.13
CA ALA A 90 -3.34 9.33 0.07
C ALA A 90 -4.58 10.11 0.57
N HIS A 91 -5.12 9.75 1.75
CA HIS A 91 -6.33 10.34 2.33
C HIS A 91 -6.13 11.58 3.21
N LYS A 92 -4.89 12.02 3.47
CA LYS A 92 -4.51 13.21 4.28
C LYS A 92 -5.64 13.75 5.20
N ARG A 93 -5.69 13.22 6.44
CA ARG A 93 -6.50 13.71 7.59
C ARG A 93 -8.03 13.70 7.52
N SER A 94 -8.70 13.43 6.38
CA SER A 94 -10.17 13.36 6.38
C SER A 94 -10.67 11.97 6.79
N GLY A 95 -10.70 11.71 8.10
CA GLY A 95 -11.01 10.40 8.70
C GLY A 95 -12.44 9.89 8.51
N TRP A 96 -13.31 10.68 7.86
CA TRP A 96 -14.74 10.40 7.64
C TRP A 96 -15.09 9.90 6.23
N LEU A 97 -14.14 9.92 5.29
CA LEU A 97 -14.41 9.59 3.89
C LEU A 97 -13.91 8.18 3.56
N ARG A 98 -14.74 7.41 2.85
CA ARG A 98 -14.47 6.04 2.43
C ARG A 98 -14.40 5.98 0.90
N PRO A 99 -13.20 5.95 0.30
CA PRO A 99 -13.06 6.01 -1.16
C PRO A 99 -13.43 4.69 -1.82
N ARG A 100 -13.80 4.76 -3.10
CA ARG A 100 -13.77 3.59 -3.97
C ARG A 100 -12.33 3.40 -4.43
N VAL A 101 -11.82 2.18 -4.40
CA VAL A 101 -10.41 1.90 -4.71
C VAL A 101 -10.33 0.88 -5.83
N VAL A 102 -9.56 1.15 -6.87
CA VAL A 102 -9.19 0.16 -7.89
C VAL A 102 -7.73 -0.21 -7.65
N ILE A 103 -7.43 -1.51 -7.64
CA ILE A 103 -6.07 -2.00 -7.39
C ILE A 103 -5.63 -2.86 -8.58
N GLY A 104 -4.55 -2.43 -9.24
CA GLY A 104 -3.81 -3.27 -10.17
C GLY A 104 -3.08 -4.35 -9.38
N VAL A 105 -3.38 -5.61 -9.69
CA VAL A 105 -2.73 -6.78 -9.09
C VAL A 105 -2.02 -7.58 -10.19
N PRO A 106 -0.96 -8.34 -9.83
CA PRO A 106 -0.32 -9.31 -10.70
C PRO A 106 -1.29 -10.19 -11.51
N ALA A 107 -0.90 -10.56 -12.72
CA ALA A 107 -1.67 -11.49 -13.55
C ALA A 107 -1.79 -12.87 -12.88
N ASP A 108 -0.71 -13.33 -12.25
CA ASP A 108 -0.60 -14.65 -11.62
C ASP A 108 -1.12 -14.70 -10.17
N ILE A 109 -1.86 -13.68 -9.72
CA ILE A 109 -2.43 -13.66 -8.37
C ILE A 109 -3.49 -14.75 -8.20
N THR A 110 -3.41 -15.53 -7.11
CA THR A 110 -4.42 -16.54 -6.82
C THR A 110 -5.72 -15.91 -6.28
N GLN A 111 -6.82 -16.67 -6.24
CA GLN A 111 -8.09 -16.16 -5.71
C GLN A 111 -8.01 -15.79 -4.23
N VAL A 112 -7.28 -16.56 -3.43
CA VAL A 112 -7.10 -16.32 -1.98
C VAL A 112 -6.34 -15.02 -1.76
N GLU A 113 -5.28 -14.83 -2.53
CA GLU A 113 -4.43 -13.65 -2.52
C GLU A 113 -5.18 -12.38 -2.96
N ARG A 114 -5.94 -12.48 -4.07
CA ARG A 114 -6.81 -11.40 -4.54
C ARG A 114 -7.82 -10.98 -3.47
N ARG A 115 -8.41 -11.95 -2.77
CA ARG A 115 -9.34 -11.68 -1.67
C ARG A 115 -8.65 -10.99 -0.50
N ALA A 116 -7.45 -11.42 -0.12
CA ALA A 116 -6.67 -10.77 0.94
C ALA A 116 -6.33 -9.30 0.60
N VAL A 117 -5.94 -9.00 -0.65
CA VAL A 117 -5.70 -7.62 -1.11
C VAL A 117 -6.99 -6.77 -1.02
N LYS A 118 -8.13 -7.34 -1.45
CA LYS A 118 -9.43 -6.68 -1.32
C LYS A 118 -9.78 -6.38 0.13
N ASP A 119 -9.66 -7.38 1.00
CA ASP A 119 -9.98 -7.26 2.43
C ASP A 119 -9.08 -6.21 3.12
N SER A 120 -7.80 -6.15 2.73
CA SER A 120 -6.84 -5.14 3.20
C SER A 120 -7.29 -3.72 2.85
N ALA A 121 -7.71 -3.50 1.60
CA ALA A 121 -8.22 -2.20 1.17
C ALA A 121 -9.53 -1.82 1.88
N MET A 122 -10.42 -2.79 2.11
CA MET A 122 -11.64 -2.58 2.90
C MET A 122 -11.32 -2.21 4.37
N ARG A 123 -10.34 -2.89 5.00
CA ARG A 123 -9.82 -2.55 6.34
C ARG A 123 -9.19 -1.16 6.39
N ALA A 124 -8.60 -0.72 5.29
CA ALA A 124 -8.09 0.65 5.11
C ALA A 124 -9.18 1.71 4.87
N LYS A 125 -10.45 1.36 5.12
CA LYS A 125 -11.65 2.21 4.97
C LYS A 125 -12.10 2.48 3.53
N ALA A 126 -11.75 1.63 2.57
CA ALA A 126 -12.44 1.67 1.28
C ALA A 126 -13.97 1.44 1.46
N SER A 127 -14.77 2.06 0.60
CA SER A 127 -16.21 1.80 0.47
C SER A 127 -16.50 0.70 -0.55
N GLU A 128 -15.65 0.57 -1.56
CA GLU A 128 -15.75 -0.39 -2.66
C GLU A 128 -14.34 -0.67 -3.18
N VAL A 129 -14.09 -1.92 -3.60
CA VAL A 129 -12.82 -2.41 -4.16
C VAL A 129 -13.08 -3.41 -5.28
#